data_AF-A0A0K2D1Y1-F1
#
_entry.id   AF-A0A0K2D1Y1-F1
#
_cell.length_a   1.000
_cell.length_b   1.000
_cell.length_c   1.000
_cell.angle_alpha   90.00
_cell.angle_beta   90.00
_cell.angle_gamma   90.00
#
_symmetry.space_group_name_H-M   'P 1'
#
loop_
_entity.id
_entity.type
_entity.pdbx_description
1 polymer ?
#
loop_
_entity_poly.entity_id
_entity_poly.type
_entity_poly.pdbx_seq_one_letter_code
_entity_poly.pdbx_strand_id
1 'polypeptide(L)' 'LCGAVCWMDAKATNQLDPNGPCQIVPKERVIDDNIGIWEDVNEAVSKYSHGALEQVSLYSIMIDPMTSCGC' A
#
# COMPACT_ATOMS: atom_id res chain seq x y z
N LEU A 1 -0.84 12.09 -2.88
CA LEU A 1 -2.07 11.32 -2.60
C LEU A 1 -3.29 12.16 -3.00
N CYS A 2 -4.09 11.69 -3.96
CA CYS A 2 -5.02 12.55 -4.73
C CYS A 2 -6.45 12.70 -4.17
N GLY A 3 -6.85 11.88 -3.19
CA GLY A 3 -8.23 11.89 -2.64
C GLY A 3 -9.34 11.39 -3.58
N ALA A 4 -9.01 10.96 -4.80
CA ALA A 4 -9.99 10.53 -5.81
C ALA A 4 -10.16 9.01 -5.94
N VAL A 5 -9.36 8.21 -5.22
CA VAL A 5 -9.40 6.75 -5.25
C VAL A 5 -9.70 6.25 -3.85
N CYS A 6 -10.90 5.73 -3.62
CA CYS A 6 -11.22 5.02 -2.39
C CYS A 6 -10.94 3.50 -2.55
N TRP A 7 -11.05 2.75 -1.45
CA TRP A 7 -10.80 1.30 -1.48
C TRP A 7 -11.77 0.55 -2.43
N MET A 8 -13.03 0.96 -2.50
CA MET A 8 -14.01 0.35 -3.41
C MET A 8 -13.65 0.61 -4.88
N ASP A 9 -13.13 1.79 -5.21
CA ASP A 9 -12.68 2.13 -6.57
C ASP A 9 -11.46 1.28 -6.96
N ALA A 10 -10.48 1.15 -6.06
CA ALA A 10 -9.30 0.31 -6.29
C ALA A 10 -9.66 -1.16 -6.50
N LYS A 11 -10.62 -1.68 -5.70
CA LYS A 11 -11.16 -3.03 -5.87
C LYS A 11 -11.84 -3.20 -7.23
N ALA A 12 -12.73 -2.28 -7.60
CA ALA A 12 -13.41 -2.32 -8.89
C ALA A 12 -12.42 -2.25 -10.06
N THR A 13 -11.40 -1.40 -9.95
CA THR A 13 -10.34 -1.26 -10.96
C THR A 13 -9.59 -2.56 -11.19
N ASN A 14 -9.21 -3.28 -10.12
CA ASN A 14 -8.58 -4.60 -10.26
C ASN A 14 -9.51 -5.66 -10.86
N GLN A 15 -10.81 -5.60 -10.58
CA GLN A 15 -11.81 -6.50 -11.18
C GLN A 15 -12.02 -6.23 -12.68
N LEU A 16 -11.87 -4.98 -13.12
CA LEU A 16 -11.94 -4.59 -14.52
C LEU A 16 -10.69 -5.04 -15.30
N ASP A 17 -9.50 -4.83 -14.74
CA ASP A 17 -8.24 -5.30 -15.32
C ASP A 17 -7.28 -5.81 -14.22
N PRO A 18 -7.09 -7.13 -14.11
CA PRO A 18 -6.16 -7.73 -13.15
C PRO A 18 -4.70 -7.33 -13.35
N ASN A 19 -4.29 -6.94 -14.56
CA ASN A 19 -2.93 -6.47 -14.87
C ASN A 19 -2.81 -4.95 -14.79
N GLY A 20 -3.88 -4.27 -14.37
CA GLY A 20 -3.94 -2.82 -14.24
C GLY A 20 -3.17 -2.27 -13.03
N PRO A 21 -3.37 -0.98 -12.71
CA PRO A 21 -2.57 -0.28 -11.70
C PRO A 21 -2.92 -0.69 -10.26
N CYS A 22 -4.11 -1.23 -10.00
CA CYS A 22 -4.54 -1.64 -8.67
C CYS A 22 -4.33 -3.14 -8.49
N GLN A 23 -3.58 -3.52 -7.46
CA GLN A 23 -3.22 -4.90 -7.17
C GLN A 23 -3.70 -5.30 -5.79
N ILE A 24 -4.01 -6.59 -5.60
CA ILE A 24 -4.46 -7.12 -4.32
C ILE A 24 -3.25 -7.30 -3.40
N VAL A 25 -3.34 -6.73 -2.21
CA VAL A 25 -2.36 -6.91 -1.14
C VAL A 25 -3.08 -7.51 0.07
N PRO A 26 -2.77 -8.76 0.45
CA PRO A 26 -3.32 -9.36 1.67
C PRO A 26 -2.82 -8.62 2.93
N LYS A 27 -3.51 -8.79 4.04
CA LYS A 27 -3.12 -8.24 5.36
C LYS A 27 -3.20 -9.32 6.41
N GLU A 28 -2.42 -10.38 6.24
CA GLU A 28 -2.49 -11.59 7.07
C GLU A 28 -1.35 -11.61 8.10
N ARG A 29 -0.15 -11.15 7.72
CA ARG A 29 1.05 -11.18 8.56
C ARG A 29 1.29 -9.84 9.24
N VAL A 30 0.69 -9.65 10.41
CA VAL A 30 0.88 -8.46 11.25
C VAL A 30 2.29 -8.43 11.84
N ILE A 31 2.99 -7.29 11.72
CA ILE A 31 4.24 -7.01 12.42
C ILE A 31 3.97 -6.09 13.62
N ASP A 32 3.24 -5.00 13.40
CA ASP A 32 2.81 -4.07 14.45
C ASP A 32 1.44 -3.49 14.08
N ASP A 33 0.41 -3.81 14.87
CA ASP A 33 -0.95 -3.36 14.63
C ASP A 33 -1.20 -1.90 15.04
N ASN A 34 -0.40 -1.36 15.97
CA ASN A 34 -0.60 -0.01 16.51
C ASN A 34 -0.21 1.06 15.49
N ILE A 35 0.94 0.89 14.85
CA ILE A 35 1.41 1.80 13.79
C ILE A 35 1.07 1.29 12.39
N GLY A 36 0.56 0.07 12.31
CA GLY A 36 0.02 -0.51 11.10
C GLY A 36 1.09 -0.96 10.12
N ILE A 37 1.95 -1.88 10.55
CA ILE A 37 2.95 -2.55 9.72
C ILE A 37 2.53 -4.00 9.51
N TRP A 38 2.49 -4.41 8.24
CA TRP A 38 2.22 -5.78 7.80
C TRP A 38 3.33 -6.24 6.87
N GLU A 39 3.77 -7.48 7.02
CA GLU A 39 4.80 -8.07 6.16
C GLU A 39 4.34 -8.13 4.70
N ASP A 40 3.09 -8.56 4.46
CA ASP A 40 2.47 -8.60 3.13
C ASP A 40 2.50 -7.22 2.42
N VAL A 41 2.28 -6.16 3.19
CA VAL A 41 2.27 -4.78 2.67
C VAL A 41 3.70 -4.33 2.35
N ASN A 42 4.67 -4.64 3.22
CA ASN A 42 6.07 -4.31 2.99
C ASN A 42 6.64 -5.04 1.76
N GLU A 43 6.29 -6.31 1.56
CA GLU A 43 6.65 -7.07 0.35
C GLU A 43 6.09 -6.42 -0.92
N ALA A 44 4.81 -6.01 -0.89
CA ALA A 44 4.19 -5.31 -2.01
C ALA A 44 4.86 -3.95 -2.26
N VAL A 45 5.13 -3.16 -1.23
CA VAL A 45 5.80 -1.86 -1.33
C VAL A 45 7.19 -2.02 -1.93
N SER A 46 8.00 -2.97 -1.45
CA SER A 46 9.32 -3.27 -2.01
C SER A 46 9.24 -3.67 -3.48
N LYS A 47 8.33 -4.59 -3.83
CA LYS A 47 8.12 -5.02 -5.21
C LYS A 47 7.73 -3.89 -6.15
N TYR A 48 6.72 -3.09 -5.79
CA TYR A 48 6.16 -2.06 -6.68
C TYR A 48 6.93 -0.74 -6.66
N SER A 49 7.73 -0.48 -5.63
CA SER A 49 8.70 0.62 -5.60
C SER A 49 10.03 0.27 -6.29
N HIS A 50 10.19 -0.95 -6.82
CA HIS A 50 11.44 -1.46 -7.41
C HIS A 50 12.60 -1.45 -6.41
N GLY A 51 12.33 -1.78 -5.15
CA GLY A 51 13.31 -1.83 -4.07
C GLY A 51 13.69 -0.47 -3.49
N ALA A 52 13.04 0.62 -3.89
CA ALA A 52 13.32 1.95 -3.35
C ALA A 52 12.79 2.13 -1.91
N LEU A 53 11.74 1.39 -1.54
CA LEU A 53 11.11 1.43 -0.22
C LEU A 53 10.99 0.01 0.33
N GLU A 54 11.37 -0.21 1.58
CA GLU A 54 11.30 -1.54 2.22
C GLU A 54 10.11 -1.70 3.16
N GLN A 55 9.61 -0.60 3.72
CA GLN A 55 8.56 -0.60 4.74
C GLN A 55 7.67 0.62 4.60
N VAL A 56 6.42 0.48 5.06
CA VAL A 56 5.50 1.59 5.31
C VAL A 56 4.72 1.35 6.59
N SER A 57 4.50 2.40 7.38
CA SER A 57 3.51 2.39 8.45
C SER A 57 2.21 3.04 7.97
N LEU A 58 1.08 2.37 8.18
CA LEU A 58 -0.21 2.87 7.70
C LEU A 58 -0.82 3.92 8.63
N TYR A 59 -0.43 3.94 9.91
CA TYR A 59 -1.08 4.77 10.94
C TYR A 59 -0.13 5.74 11.65
N SER A 60 1.15 5.82 11.24
CA SER A 60 2.11 6.77 11.80
C SER A 60 2.66 7.72 10.73
N ILE A 61 2.76 8.99 11.08
CA ILE A 61 3.47 9.99 10.27
C ILE A 61 4.96 10.08 10.64
N MET A 62 5.34 9.55 11.80
CA MET A 62 6.67 9.71 12.39
C MET A 62 7.62 8.56 12.04
N ILE A 63 7.09 7.40 11.68
CA ILE A 63 7.85 6.18 11.42
C ILE A 63 7.48 5.70 10.02
N ASP A 64 8.44 5.67 9.10
CA ASP A 64 8.29 5.19 7.72
C ASP A 64 6.94 5.56 7.06
N PRO A 65 6.63 6.86 6.94
CA PRO A 65 5.34 7.31 6.41
C PRO A 65 5.22 6.99 4.92
N MET A 66 3.98 6.86 4.46
CA MET A 66 3.68 6.72 3.03
C MET A 66 4.24 7.91 2.22
N THR A 67 4.86 7.61 1.08
CA THR A 67 5.42 8.61 0.17
C THR A 67 4.33 9.34 -0.64
N SER A 68 4.69 10.46 -1.28
CA SER A 68 3.78 11.23 -2.14
C SER A 68 4.34 11.37 -3.55
N CYS A 69 3.45 11.37 -4.54
CA CYS A 69 3.77 11.54 -5.95
C CYS A 69 3.74 13.01 -6.41
N GLY A 70 2.83 13.85 -5.89
CA GLY A 70 2.71 15.26 -6.28
C GLY A 70 1.28 15.77 -6.56
N CYS A 71 0.27 14.92 -6.46
CA CYS A 71 -1.15 15.29 -6.49
C CYS A 71 -1.86 14.96 -5.19
#